data_AF-A0A7X0EBE2-F1
#
_entry.id   AF-A0A7X0EBE2-F1
#
_cell.length_a   1.000
_cell.length_b   1.000
_cell.length_c   1.000
_cell.angle_alpha   90.00
_cell.angle_beta   90.00
_cell.angle_gamma   90.00
#
_symmetry.space_group_name_H-M   'P 1'
#
loop_
_entity.id
_entity.type
_entity.pdbx_description
1 polymer ?
#
loop_
_entity_poly.entity_id
_entity_poly.type
_entity_poly.pdbx_seq_one_letter_code
_entity_poly.pdbx_strand_id
1 'polypeptide(L)'
;MLNRLLPRSLNDGYYGSQIGLWLFGVVLFIEGGIGLRSALQPRLVAMGADGLPLDKFDPAAAAAVVALFALVGLARLAIALMGVVTLARYRALVPLFYLQLLFFQVGSKLLLTLNPIARNDDVGSRSGSAIIWGLTALLVVGFALSLVGGRRKS
;
A
#
# COMPACT_ATOMS: atom_id res chain seq x y z
N MET A 1 -17.86 2.24 -17.04
CA MET A 1 -16.92 2.03 -15.91
C MET A 1 -15.88 3.15 -15.78
N LEU A 2 -15.38 3.72 -16.90
CA LEU A 2 -14.42 4.84 -16.88
C LEU A 2 -14.91 6.07 -16.08
N ASN A 3 -16.18 6.47 -16.20
CA ASN A 3 -16.77 7.56 -15.39
C ASN A 3 -16.79 7.30 -13.87
N ARG A 4 -16.60 6.05 -13.41
CA ARG A 4 -16.44 5.72 -11.99
C ARG A 4 -14.99 5.73 -11.54
N LEU A 5 -14.05 5.54 -12.46
CA LEU A 5 -12.61 5.61 -12.19
C LEU A 5 -12.08 7.05 -12.28
N LEU A 6 -12.63 7.84 -13.20
CA LEU A 6 -12.33 9.27 -13.40
C LEU A 6 -13.65 10.05 -13.34
N PRO A 7 -14.13 10.39 -12.13
CA PRO A 7 -15.34 11.18 -11.97
C PRO A 7 -15.16 12.55 -12.63
N ARG A 8 -16.19 13.03 -13.33
CA ARG A 8 -16.16 14.35 -13.99
C ARG A 8 -16.20 15.51 -13.00
N SER A 9 -16.63 15.27 -11.76
CA SER A 9 -16.67 16.26 -10.69
C SER A 9 -16.15 15.67 -9.38
N LEU A 10 -15.36 16.44 -8.64
CA LEU A 10 -14.83 16.06 -7.31
C LEU A 10 -15.92 16.02 -6.23
N ASN A 11 -17.10 16.56 -6.53
CA ASN A 11 -18.22 16.74 -5.60
C ASN A 11 -19.40 15.79 -5.89
N ASP A 12 -19.31 14.96 -6.92
CA ASP A 12 -20.31 13.93 -7.19
C ASP A 12 -20.30 12.94 -6.02
N GLY A 13 -21.46 12.74 -5.39
CA GLY A 13 -21.59 11.81 -4.27
C GLY A 13 -21.02 10.44 -4.62
N TYR A 14 -20.30 9.81 -3.69
CA TYR A 14 -19.80 8.46 -3.91
C TYR A 14 -20.97 7.47 -4.03
N TYR A 15 -21.20 6.95 -5.24
CA TYR A 15 -22.27 5.98 -5.53
C TYR A 15 -21.84 4.52 -5.36
N GLY A 16 -20.61 4.26 -4.93
CA GLY A 16 -20.06 2.92 -4.71
C GLY A 16 -20.56 2.25 -3.41
N SER A 17 -20.10 1.04 -3.13
CA SER A 17 -20.48 0.33 -1.89
C SER A 17 -19.87 0.99 -0.66
N GLN A 18 -20.66 1.19 0.40
CA GLN A 18 -20.17 1.70 1.70
C GLN A 18 -19.12 0.77 2.33
N ILE A 19 -19.22 -0.54 2.05
CA ILE A 19 -18.23 -1.55 2.43
C ILE A 19 -16.86 -1.25 1.79
N GLY A 20 -16.83 -0.77 0.54
CA GLY A 20 -15.60 -0.34 -0.13
C GLY A 20 -14.93 0.86 0.55
N LEU A 21 -15.70 1.80 1.12
CA LEU A 21 -15.13 2.91 1.89
C LEU A 21 -14.53 2.45 3.22
N TRP A 22 -15.22 1.53 3.91
CA TRP A 22 -14.73 0.99 5.18
C TRP A 22 -13.46 0.16 4.99
N LEU A 23 -13.44 -0.72 3.98
CA LEU A 23 -12.24 -1.46 3.60
C LEU A 23 -11.10 -0.51 3.21
N PHE A 24 -11.39 0.62 2.55
CA PHE A 24 -10.36 1.59 2.18
C PHE A 24 -9.72 2.20 3.41
N GLY A 25 -10.53 2.58 4.41
CA GLY A 25 -10.03 3.04 5.70
C GLY A 25 -9.11 2.02 6.38
N VAL A 26 -9.48 0.74 6.38
CA VAL A 26 -8.66 -0.34 6.94
C VAL A 26 -7.33 -0.48 6.18
N VAL A 27 -7.36 -0.48 4.84
CA VAL A 27 -6.15 -0.54 4.02
C VAL A 27 -5.22 0.63 4.32
N LEU A 28 -5.76 1.86 4.38
CA LEU A 28 -4.97 3.05 4.67
C LEU A 28 -4.33 2.99 6.05
N PHE A 29 -5.04 2.45 7.04
CA PHE A 29 -4.50 2.27 8.39
C PHE A 29 -3.33 1.28 8.39
N ILE A 30 -3.46 0.14 7.68
CA ILE A 30 -2.39 -0.86 7.58
C ILE A 30 -1.20 -0.29 6.81
N GLU A 31 -1.41 0.31 5.64
CA GLU A 31 -0.34 0.94 4.84
C GLU A 31 0.36 2.08 5.60
N GLY A 32 -0.40 2.91 6.30
CA GLY A 32 0.14 3.97 7.15
C GLY A 32 0.99 3.40 8.28
N GLY A 33 0.55 2.32 8.93
CA GLY A 33 1.32 1.62 9.95
C GLY A 33 2.62 1.01 9.43
N ILE A 34 2.60 0.43 8.22
CA ILE A 34 3.81 -0.11 7.56
C ILE A 34 4.76 1.04 7.20
N GLY A 35 4.25 2.11 6.57
CA GLY A 35 5.05 3.29 6.22
C GLY A 35 5.70 3.95 7.43
N LEU A 36 4.94 4.10 8.52
CA LEU A 36 5.43 4.66 9.78
C LEU A 36 6.56 3.81 10.38
N ARG A 37 6.38 2.49 10.47
CA ARG A 37 7.44 1.59 10.96
C ARG A 37 8.66 1.61 10.06
N SER A 38 8.49 1.64 8.75
CA SER A 38 9.60 1.73 7.80
C SER A 38 10.37 3.05 7.90
N ALA A 39 9.68 4.16 8.21
CA ALA A 39 10.30 5.46 8.41
C ALA A 39 11.06 5.57 9.74
N LEU A 40 10.45 5.10 10.84
CA LEU A 40 11.01 5.23 12.19
C LEU A 40 11.98 4.10 12.57
N GLN A 41 11.76 2.91 12.04
CA GLN A 41 12.52 1.69 12.35
C GLN A 41 12.95 0.96 11.05
N PRO A 42 13.63 1.65 10.11
CA PRO A 42 13.98 1.10 8.80
C PRO A 42 14.80 -0.20 8.88
N ARG A 43 15.75 -0.29 9.83
CA ARG A 43 16.59 -1.48 10.02
C ARG A 43 15.79 -2.72 10.43
N LEU A 44 14.79 -2.55 11.30
CA LEU A 44 13.91 -3.66 11.72
C LEU A 44 13.02 -4.14 10.59
N VAL A 45 12.52 -3.22 9.76
CA VAL A 45 11.71 -3.58 8.58
C VAL A 45 12.56 -4.26 7.52
N ALA A 46 13.75 -3.72 7.22
CA ALA A 46 14.66 -4.27 6.23
C ALA A 46 15.13 -5.69 6.60
N MET A 47 15.63 -5.90 7.83
CA MET A 47 16.11 -7.23 8.26
C MET A 47 14.97 -8.20 8.59
N GLY A 48 13.88 -7.70 9.17
CA GLY A 48 12.75 -8.51 9.60
C GLY A 48 11.80 -8.82 8.45
N ALA A 49 10.98 -7.85 8.06
CA ALA A 49 9.90 -8.06 7.09
C ALA A 49 10.41 -8.37 5.68
N ASP A 50 11.49 -7.72 5.26
CA ASP A 50 12.07 -7.88 3.92
C ASP A 50 13.24 -8.87 3.87
N GLY A 51 13.72 -9.32 5.03
CA GLY A 51 14.74 -10.35 5.15
C GLY A 51 16.13 -9.93 4.65
N LEU A 52 16.44 -8.64 4.51
CA LEU A 52 17.73 -8.21 3.99
C LEU A 52 18.87 -8.52 4.99
N PRO A 53 19.96 -9.18 4.55
CA PRO A 53 21.11 -9.47 5.40
C PRO A 53 21.99 -8.24 5.59
N LEU A 54 21.47 -7.18 6.23
CA LEU A 54 22.21 -5.93 6.43
C LEU A 54 23.53 -6.12 7.20
N ASP A 55 23.63 -7.16 8.02
CA ASP A 55 24.83 -7.47 8.78
C ASP A 55 25.94 -8.12 7.93
N LYS A 56 25.62 -8.56 6.71
CA LYS A 56 26.61 -9.05 5.73
C LYS A 56 27.08 -7.95 4.76
N PHE A 57 26.46 -6.77 4.81
CA PHE A 57 26.83 -5.65 3.97
C PHE A 57 27.97 -4.86 4.60
N ASP A 58 28.73 -4.17 3.76
CA ASP A 58 29.63 -3.13 4.25
C ASP A 58 28.84 -2.09 5.08
N PRO A 59 29.39 -1.56 6.19
CA PRO A 59 28.68 -0.62 7.04
C PRO A 59 28.12 0.61 6.30
N ALA A 60 28.85 1.14 5.31
CA ALA A 60 28.37 2.27 4.52
C ALA A 60 27.21 1.86 3.60
N ALA A 61 27.28 0.68 3.00
CA ALA A 61 26.20 0.13 2.18
C ALA A 61 24.94 -0.16 3.02
N ALA A 62 25.10 -0.73 4.22
CA ALA A 62 23.99 -0.98 5.14
C ALA A 62 23.29 0.33 5.54
N ALA A 63 24.06 1.39 5.85
CA ALA A 63 23.52 2.70 6.18
C ALA A 63 22.73 3.32 5.01
N ALA A 64 23.24 3.21 3.78
CA ALA A 64 22.54 3.68 2.59
C ALA A 64 21.21 2.95 2.36
N VAL A 65 21.19 1.61 2.49
CA VAL A 65 19.96 0.82 2.37
C VAL A 65 18.95 1.21 3.46
N VAL A 66 19.39 1.36 4.71
CA VAL A 66 18.53 1.80 5.82
C VAL A 66 17.93 3.19 5.55
N ALA A 67 18.71 4.12 5.01
CA ALA A 67 18.22 5.45 4.63
C ALA A 67 17.17 5.37 3.50
N LEU A 68 17.38 4.52 2.49
CA LEU A 68 16.40 4.28 1.42
C LEU A 68 15.09 3.72 1.97
N PHE A 69 15.15 2.78 2.92
CA PHE A 69 13.97 2.25 3.61
C PHE A 69 13.20 3.32 4.39
N ALA A 70 13.93 4.26 5.02
CA ALA A 70 13.31 5.38 5.71
C ALA A 70 12.57 6.31 4.72
N LEU A 71 13.20 6.61 3.59
CA LEU A 71 12.61 7.44 2.52
C LEU A 71 11.38 6.79 1.88
N VAL A 72 11.45 5.48 1.59
CA VAL A 72 10.31 4.72 1.06
C VAL A 72 9.18 4.64 2.09
N GLY A 73 9.51 4.47 3.38
CA GLY A 73 8.54 4.51 4.47
C GLY A 73 7.82 5.86 4.56
N LEU A 74 8.57 6.95 4.45
CA LEU A 74 8.01 8.32 4.44
C LEU A 74 7.12 8.55 3.21
N ALA A 75 7.54 8.08 2.02
CA ALA A 75 6.74 8.16 0.80
C ALA A 75 5.42 7.37 0.94
N ARG A 76 5.47 6.16 1.51
CA ARG A 76 4.26 5.37 1.81
C ARG A 76 3.34 6.10 2.79
N LEU A 77 3.90 6.71 3.84
CA LEU A 77 3.12 7.50 4.80
C LEU A 77 2.43 8.69 4.12
N ALA A 78 3.14 9.42 3.26
CA ALA A 78 2.57 10.53 2.50
C ALA A 78 1.40 10.09 1.62
N ILE A 79 1.55 8.96 0.90
CA ILE A 79 0.45 8.39 0.09
C ILE A 79 -0.74 8.00 0.96
N ALA A 80 -0.50 7.38 2.12
CA ALA A 80 -1.56 7.01 3.06
C ALA A 80 -2.32 8.24 3.58
N LEU A 81 -1.62 9.32 3.92
CA LEU A 81 -2.23 10.59 4.32
C LEU A 81 -3.08 11.21 3.22
N MET A 82 -2.61 11.19 1.96
CA MET A 82 -3.43 11.62 0.82
C MET A 82 -4.68 10.75 0.65
N GLY A 83 -4.57 9.45 0.92
CA GLY A 83 -5.71 8.54 0.96
C GLY A 83 -6.71 8.90 2.06
N VAL A 84 -6.25 9.30 3.25
CA VAL A 84 -7.13 9.76 4.35
C VAL A 84 -7.87 11.03 3.96
N VAL A 85 -7.19 12.00 3.35
CA VAL A 85 -7.84 13.22 2.82
C VAL A 85 -8.87 12.87 1.76
N THR A 86 -8.57 11.89 0.90
CA THR A 86 -9.49 11.39 -0.12
C THR A 86 -10.73 10.76 0.50
N LEU A 87 -10.57 9.93 1.53
CA LEU A 87 -11.69 9.31 2.25
C LEU A 87 -12.55 10.34 3.00
N ALA A 88 -11.92 11.38 3.56
CA ALA A 88 -12.60 12.43 4.31
C ALA A 88 -13.36 13.41 3.42
N ARG A 89 -12.77 13.86 2.31
CA ARG A 89 -13.27 14.99 1.52
C ARG A 89 -13.60 14.66 0.06
N TYR A 90 -12.91 13.70 -0.54
CA TYR A 90 -13.01 13.39 -1.97
C TYR A 90 -13.40 11.93 -2.22
N ARG A 91 -14.51 11.49 -1.61
CA ARG A 91 -14.92 10.08 -1.64
C ARG A 91 -15.11 9.52 -3.05
N ALA A 92 -15.42 10.37 -4.03
CA ALA A 92 -15.51 10.01 -5.45
C ALA A 92 -14.18 9.48 -6.03
N LEU A 93 -13.03 9.86 -5.48
CA LEU A 93 -11.69 9.44 -5.93
C LEU A 93 -11.19 8.16 -5.24
N VAL A 94 -11.95 7.59 -4.30
CA VAL A 94 -11.57 6.35 -3.61
C VAL A 94 -11.23 5.20 -4.58
N PRO A 95 -11.99 4.95 -5.67
CA PRO A 95 -11.64 3.91 -6.64
C PRO A 95 -10.27 4.14 -7.30
N LEU A 96 -9.92 5.40 -7.57
CA LEU A 96 -8.63 5.77 -8.16
C LEU A 96 -7.49 5.55 -7.17
N PHE A 97 -7.70 5.89 -5.90
CA PHE A 97 -6.69 5.63 -4.86
C PHE A 97 -6.45 4.15 -4.62
N TYR A 98 -7.49 3.31 -4.69
CA TYR A 98 -7.32 1.86 -4.69
C TYR A 98 -6.43 1.39 -5.83
N LEU A 99 -6.63 1.92 -7.04
CA LEU A 99 -5.81 1.60 -8.21
C LEU A 99 -4.37 2.05 -8.01
N GLN A 100 -4.14 3.25 -7.47
CA GLN A 100 -2.81 3.76 -7.15
C GLN A 100 -2.08 2.86 -6.15
N LEU A 101 -2.75 2.44 -5.07
CA LEU A 101 -2.16 1.53 -4.07
C LEU A 101 -1.86 0.15 -4.67
N LEU A 102 -2.76 -0.39 -5.49
CA LEU A 102 -2.55 -1.64 -6.22
C LEU A 102 -1.36 -1.53 -7.17
N PHE A 103 -1.28 -0.45 -7.95
CA PHE A 103 -0.17 -0.21 -8.86
C PHE A 103 1.16 -0.15 -8.12
N PHE A 104 1.21 0.55 -6.99
CA PHE A 104 2.42 0.65 -6.18
C PHE A 104 2.83 -0.71 -5.59
N GLN A 105 1.90 -1.49 -5.04
CA GLN A 105 2.17 -2.82 -4.48
C GLN A 105 2.61 -3.83 -5.55
N VAL A 106 1.88 -3.91 -6.67
CA VAL A 106 2.20 -4.82 -7.77
C VAL A 106 3.49 -4.42 -8.46
N GLY A 107 3.68 -3.12 -8.73
CA GLY A 107 4.90 -2.58 -9.32
C GLY A 107 6.13 -2.86 -8.46
N SER A 108 6.03 -2.63 -7.14
CA SER A 108 7.13 -2.94 -6.21
C SER A 108 7.49 -4.42 -6.23
N LYS A 109 6.49 -5.32 -6.20
CA LYS A 109 6.75 -6.77 -6.29
C LYS A 109 7.38 -7.17 -7.61
N LEU A 110 6.86 -6.65 -8.73
CA LEU A 110 7.38 -6.95 -10.05
C LEU A 110 8.86 -6.54 -10.16
N LEU A 111 9.21 -5.35 -9.68
CA LEU A 111 10.59 -4.87 -9.66
C LEU A 111 11.51 -5.78 -8.83
N LEU A 112 11.02 -6.30 -7.70
CA LEU A 112 11.77 -7.23 -6.85
C LEU A 112 11.84 -8.67 -7.40
N THR A 113 10.92 -9.06 -8.28
CA THR A 113 10.99 -10.33 -9.01
C THR A 113 11.98 -10.23 -10.17
N LEU A 114 12.03 -9.08 -10.85
CA LEU A 114 12.98 -8.83 -11.93
C LEU A 114 14.41 -8.60 -11.41
N ASN A 115 14.55 -8.04 -10.21
CA ASN A 115 15.83 -7.82 -9.54
C ASN A 115 15.89 -8.63 -8.24
N PRO A 116 16.15 -9.94 -8.32
CA PRO A 116 16.19 -10.79 -7.14
C PRO A 116 17.32 -10.35 -6.20
N ILE A 117 16.96 -10.11 -4.94
CA ILE A 117 17.88 -9.69 -3.88
C ILE A 117 18.09 -10.85 -2.92
N ALA A 118 19.30 -11.00 -2.39
CA ALA A 118 19.57 -11.96 -1.33
C ALA A 118 18.70 -11.66 -0.10
N ARG A 119 17.99 -12.68 0.39
CA ARG A 119 17.15 -12.62 1.58
C ARG A 119 17.55 -13.72 2.56
N ASN A 120 17.41 -13.42 3.85
CA ASN A 120 17.43 -14.39 4.92
C ASN A 120 16.05 -15.05 5.00
N ASP A 121 16.04 -16.38 5.09
CA ASP A 121 14.81 -17.19 5.22
C ASP A 121 14.28 -17.26 6.66
N ASP A 122 14.38 -16.14 7.38
CA ASP A 122 13.97 -16.03 8.77
C ASP A 122 12.44 -15.98 8.90
N VAL A 123 11.91 -16.33 10.09
CA VAL A 123 10.47 -16.30 10.37
C VAL A 123 9.87 -14.90 10.15
N GLY A 124 10.67 -13.84 10.38
CA GLY A 124 10.32 -12.45 10.10
C GLY A 124 10.02 -12.19 8.62
N SER A 125 10.83 -12.71 7.70
CA SER A 125 10.69 -12.41 6.26
C SER A 125 9.50 -13.14 5.65
N ARG A 126 9.21 -14.36 6.12
CA ARG A 126 7.98 -15.10 5.77
C ARG A 126 6.73 -14.35 6.22
N SER A 127 6.69 -13.86 7.46
CA SER A 127 5.52 -13.12 7.97
C SER A 127 5.31 -11.77 7.29
N GLY A 128 6.39 -11.03 6.98
CA GLY A 128 6.32 -9.79 6.19
C GLY A 128 5.71 -10.00 4.81
N SER A 129 6.18 -11.03 4.09
CA SER A 129 5.64 -11.37 2.77
C SER A 129 4.15 -11.76 2.83
N ALA A 130 3.73 -12.52 3.85
CA ALA A 130 2.34 -12.94 4.04
C ALA A 130 1.40 -11.74 4.29
N ILE A 131 1.83 -10.76 5.09
CA ILE A 131 1.07 -9.52 5.34
C ILE A 131 0.87 -8.74 4.03
N ILE A 132 1.91 -8.60 3.21
CA ILE A 132 1.82 -7.88 1.93
C ILE A 132 0.89 -8.62 0.96
N TRP A 133 0.93 -9.96 0.91
CA TRP A 133 -0.01 -10.75 0.09
C TRP A 133 -1.46 -10.60 0.57
N GLY A 134 -1.70 -10.66 1.88
CA GLY A 134 -3.03 -10.42 2.46
C GLY A 134 -3.56 -9.03 2.14
N LEU A 135 -2.72 -8.01 2.27
CA LEU A 135 -3.08 -6.62 1.95
C LEU A 135 -3.37 -6.44 0.45
N THR A 136 -2.60 -7.10 -0.42
CA THR A 136 -2.83 -7.09 -1.88
C THR A 136 -4.19 -7.73 -2.21
N ALA A 137 -4.51 -8.88 -1.61
CA ALA A 137 -5.81 -9.52 -1.81
C ALA A 137 -6.96 -8.62 -1.32
N LEU A 138 -6.80 -7.97 -0.17
CA LEU A 138 -7.78 -7.05 0.38
C LEU A 138 -7.98 -5.81 -0.51
N LEU A 139 -6.91 -5.29 -1.10
CA LEU A 139 -6.94 -4.20 -2.08
C LEU A 139 -7.72 -4.58 -3.35
N VAL A 140 -7.48 -5.79 -3.89
CA VAL A 140 -8.20 -6.29 -5.07
C VAL A 140 -9.69 -6.45 -4.78
N VAL A 141 -10.03 -7.02 -3.62
CA VAL A 141 -11.43 -7.18 -3.18
C VAL A 141 -12.10 -5.83 -2.95
N GLY A 142 -11.41 -4.90 -2.27
CA GLY A 142 -11.91 -3.55 -2.03
C GLY A 142 -12.15 -2.77 -3.33
N PHE A 143 -11.24 -2.88 -4.29
CA PHE A 143 -11.39 -2.30 -5.62
C PHE A 143 -12.60 -2.89 -6.37
N ALA A 144 -12.74 -4.22 -6.39
CA ALA A 144 -13.88 -4.89 -7.02
C ALA A 144 -15.22 -4.46 -6.37
N LEU A 145 -15.28 -4.41 -5.04
CA LEU A 145 -16.48 -3.97 -4.31
C LEU A 145 -16.79 -2.48 -4.51
N SER A 146 -15.76 -1.65 -4.71
CA SER A 146 -15.93 -0.23 -5.03
C SER A 146 -16.57 -0.05 -6.42
N LEU A 147 -16.27 -0.94 -7.37
CA LEU A 147 -16.85 -0.93 -8.71
C LEU A 147 -18.27 -1.53 -8.77
N VAL A 148 -18.57 -2.56 -7.97
CA VAL A 148 -19.83 -3.33 -8.03
C VAL A 148 -21.00 -2.67 -7.28
N GLY A 149 -20.73 -1.74 -6.36
CA GLY A 149 -21.78 -0.98 -5.67
C GLY A 149 -22.48 0.02 -6.59
N GLY A 150 -23.68 -0.34 -7.06
CA GLY A 150 -24.52 0.55 -7.85
C GLY A 150 -25.75 -0.15 -8.40
N ARG A 151 -26.55 -0.77 -7.53
CA ARG A 151 -27.93 -1.10 -7.88
C ARG A 151 -28.71 0.20 -7.98
N ARG A 152 -29.05 0.58 -9.21
CA ARG A 152 -30.09 1.55 -9.54
C ARG A 152 -31.38 1.04 -8.87
N LYS A 153 -31.83 1.66 -7.78
CA LYS A 153 -33.25 1.57 -7.40
C LYS A 153 -33.98 2.46 -8.40
N SER A 154 -34.42 1.84 -9.50
CA SER A 154 -35.48 2.38 -10.34
C SER A 154 -36.81 2.12 -9.67
#